data_AF-I3ICM6-F1
#
_entry.id   AF-I3ICM6-F1
#
_cell.length_a   1.000
_cell.length_b   1.000
_cell.length_c   1.000
_cell.angle_alpha   90.00
_cell.angle_beta   90.00
_cell.angle_gamma   90.00
#
_symmetry.space_group_name_H-M   'P 1'
#
loop_
_entity.id
_entity.type
_entity.pdbx_description
1 polymer ?
#
loop_
_entity_poly.entity_id
_entity_poly.type
_entity_poly.pdbx_seq_one_letter_code
_entity_poly.pdbx_strand_id
1 'polypeptide(L)'
;MLNILIFAVIVTSIVIISARYKKMDSAQQRKSLWRLGTGIFLGLLIVLVVTGRMHWIGAAIGALLPFLRVGFNLLMQALPLWLKHKQEKPQEQTTPPPSSGAMNLVEAQEILGLTGDLNKGEITQEMVQDAHRRLIQKLHPDRGGNDYLAAKINQARDLLINKLSAK
;
A
#
# COMPACT_ATOMS: atom_id res chain seq x y z
N MET A 1 26.96 -30.22 34.03
CA MET A 1 25.93 -30.36 35.09
C MET A 1 25.08 -29.09 35.24
N LEU A 2 25.64 -27.88 35.15
CA LEU A 2 24.90 -26.61 35.24
C LEU A 2 23.74 -26.47 34.21
N ASN A 3 23.93 -26.94 32.98
CA ASN A 3 22.89 -26.86 31.92
C ASN A 3 21.66 -27.74 32.22
N ILE A 4 21.84 -28.85 32.93
CA ILE A 4 20.74 -29.78 33.29
C ILE A 4 19.91 -29.17 34.42
N LEU A 5 20.56 -28.47 35.36
CA LEU A 5 19.88 -27.73 36.43
C LEU A 5 19.03 -26.58 35.87
N ILE A 6 19.56 -25.83 34.90
CA ILE A 6 18.81 -24.76 34.22
C ILE A 6 17.57 -25.32 33.50
N PHE A 7 17.73 -26.43 32.78
CA PHE A 7 16.61 -27.08 32.10
C PHE A 7 15.54 -27.57 33.08
N ALA A 8 15.94 -28.17 34.21
CA ALA A 8 15.01 -28.64 35.24
C ALA A 8 14.21 -27.49 35.88
N VAL A 9 14.85 -26.33 36.12
CA VAL A 9 14.17 -25.13 36.66
C VAL A 9 13.17 -24.55 35.64
N ILE A 10 13.48 -24.57 34.35
CA ILE A 10 12.57 -24.12 33.29
C ILE A 10 11.35 -25.05 33.21
N VAL A 11 11.57 -26.36 33.18
CA VAL A 11 10.49 -27.35 33.07
C VAL A 11 9.56 -27.31 34.30
N THR A 12 10.12 -27.23 35.51
CA THR A 12 9.32 -27.13 36.75
C THR A 12 8.51 -25.84 36.81
N SER A 13 9.07 -24.72 36.36
CA SER A 13 8.34 -23.45 36.27
C SER A 13 7.15 -23.54 35.31
N ILE A 14 7.34 -24.14 34.12
CA ILE A 14 6.28 -24.33 33.12
C ILE A 14 5.14 -25.21 33.66
N VAL A 15 5.46 -26.29 34.37
CA VAL A 15 4.46 -27.22 34.93
C VAL A 15 3.61 -26.55 36.02
N ILE A 16 4.23 -25.78 36.92
CA ILE A 16 3.51 -25.05 37.98
C ILE A 16 2.56 -24.00 37.37
N ILE A 17 2.98 -23.35 36.29
CA ILE A 17 2.19 -22.34 35.58
C ILE A 17 1.00 -22.98 34.85
N SER A 18 1.23 -24.09 34.16
CA SER A 18 0.19 -24.89 33.50
C SER A 18 -0.89 -25.32 34.51
N ALA A 19 -0.47 -25.78 35.69
CA ALA A 19 -1.39 -26.18 36.76
C ALA A 19 -2.20 -25.00 37.34
N ARG A 20 -1.62 -23.79 37.40
CA ARG A 20 -2.34 -22.58 37.85
C ARG A 20 -3.28 -21.99 36.81
N TYR A 21 -3.02 -22.21 35.51
CA TYR A 21 -3.85 -21.69 34.42
C TYR A 21 -5.28 -22.27 34.43
N LYS A 22 -5.46 -23.52 34.87
CA LYS A 22 -6.77 -24.17 34.94
C LYS A 22 -7.73 -23.61 36.01
N LYS A 23 -7.28 -22.70 36.90
CA LYS A 23 -8.06 -22.27 38.07
C LYS A 23 -8.56 -20.81 38.05
N MET A 24 -8.34 -20.03 37.00
CA MET A 24 -8.68 -18.58 37.02
C MET A 24 -9.58 -18.15 35.86
N ASP A 25 -10.42 -17.14 36.09
CA ASP A 25 -11.41 -16.60 35.15
C ASP A 25 -10.79 -15.76 34.00
N SER A 26 -11.35 -15.92 32.80
CA SER A 26 -10.81 -15.60 31.47
C SER A 26 -10.45 -14.12 31.23
N ALA A 27 -11.03 -13.18 32.00
CA ALA A 27 -10.80 -11.74 31.81
C ALA A 27 -9.51 -11.21 32.47
N GLN A 28 -9.08 -11.76 33.61
CA GLN A 28 -7.83 -11.35 34.28
C GLN A 28 -6.62 -12.20 33.86
N GLN A 29 -6.86 -13.37 33.28
CA GLN A 29 -5.80 -14.27 32.78
C GLN A 29 -4.85 -13.56 31.81
N ARG A 30 -5.37 -12.83 30.82
CA ARG A 30 -4.52 -12.17 29.82
C ARG A 30 -3.52 -11.19 30.43
N LYS A 31 -3.96 -10.32 31.33
CA LYS A 31 -3.09 -9.27 31.91
C LYS A 31 -2.02 -9.84 32.84
N SER A 32 -2.34 -10.94 33.54
CA SER A 32 -1.37 -11.65 34.39
C SER A 32 -0.40 -12.49 33.56
N LEU A 33 -0.86 -13.13 32.48
CA LEU A 33 0.00 -13.87 31.56
C LEU A 33 1.03 -12.99 30.88
N TRP A 34 0.64 -11.80 30.43
CA TRP A 34 1.60 -10.88 29.81
C TRP A 34 2.69 -10.44 30.80
N ARG A 35 2.36 -10.19 32.08
CA ARG A 35 3.36 -9.82 33.11
C ARG A 35 4.24 -10.98 33.55
N LEU A 36 3.68 -12.20 33.60
CA LEU A 36 4.46 -13.40 33.94
C LEU A 36 5.34 -13.85 32.78
N GLY A 37 4.83 -13.76 31.54
CA GLY A 37 5.58 -14.05 30.33
C GLY A 37 6.77 -13.12 30.14
N THR A 38 6.61 -11.82 30.42
CA THR A 38 7.73 -10.87 30.39
C THR A 38 8.78 -11.20 31.46
N GLY A 39 8.37 -11.61 32.68
CA GLY A 39 9.30 -12.03 33.73
C GLY A 39 10.11 -13.27 33.36
N ILE A 40 9.48 -14.27 32.76
CA ILE A 40 10.15 -15.49 32.28
C ILE A 40 11.10 -15.16 31.13
N PHE A 41 10.67 -14.32 30.18
CA PHE A 41 11.52 -13.86 29.07
C PHE A 41 12.77 -13.13 29.58
N LEU A 42 12.61 -12.23 30.56
CA LEU A 42 13.73 -11.51 31.18
C LEU A 42 14.68 -12.46 31.93
N GLY A 43 14.14 -13.42 32.70
CA GLY A 43 14.95 -14.40 33.40
C GLY A 43 15.74 -15.30 32.44
N LEU A 44 15.12 -15.71 31.33
CA LEU A 44 15.76 -16.51 30.30
C LEU A 44 16.87 -15.73 29.59
N LEU A 45 16.66 -14.43 29.32
CA LEU A 45 17.72 -13.54 28.82
C LEU A 45 18.90 -13.44 29.78
N ILE A 46 18.66 -13.28 31.09
CA ILE A 46 19.73 -13.20 32.09
C ILE A 46 20.52 -14.52 32.17
N VAL A 47 19.84 -15.67 32.10
CA VAL A 47 20.51 -16.98 32.06
C VAL A 47 21.36 -17.12 30.79
N LEU A 48 20.86 -16.63 29.64
CA LEU A 48 21.59 -16.63 28.38
C LEU A 48 22.85 -15.75 28.41
N VAL A 49 22.75 -14.61 29.12
CA VAL A 49 23.85 -13.67 29.38
C VAL A 49 24.92 -14.32 30.26
N VAL A 50 24.52 -14.91 31.38
CA VAL A 50 25.43 -15.49 32.40
C VAL A 50 26.09 -16.79 31.90
N THR A 51 25.44 -17.55 31.01
CA THR A 51 26.00 -18.79 30.44
C THR A 51 27.07 -18.56 29.36
N GLY A 52 27.48 -17.30 29.10
CA GLY A 52 28.61 -16.98 28.22
C GLY A 52 28.33 -17.14 26.72
N ARG A 53 27.08 -17.39 26.32
CA ARG A 53 26.67 -17.48 24.90
C ARG A 53 26.29 -16.13 24.27
N MET A 54 26.40 -15.05 25.03
CA MET A 54 26.04 -13.69 24.58
C MET A 54 26.89 -13.17 23.41
N HIS A 55 28.14 -13.65 23.28
CA HIS A 55 29.03 -13.22 22.19
C HIS A 55 28.49 -13.58 20.81
N TRP A 56 27.75 -14.68 20.67
CA TRP A 56 27.13 -15.06 19.39
C TRP A 56 25.96 -14.16 19.02
N ILE A 57 25.25 -13.59 20.01
CA ILE A 57 24.15 -12.65 19.78
C ILE A 57 24.70 -11.28 19.35
N GLY A 58 25.75 -10.81 20.03
CA GLY A 58 26.48 -9.61 19.60
C GLY A 58 27.10 -9.76 18.22
N ALA A 59 27.69 -10.92 17.93
CA ALA A 59 28.23 -11.25 16.60
C ALA A 59 27.13 -11.35 15.54
N ALA A 60 25.97 -11.94 15.85
CA ALA A 60 24.84 -12.01 14.94
C ALA A 60 24.27 -10.62 14.64
N ILE A 61 24.10 -9.76 15.65
CA ILE A 61 23.65 -8.36 15.48
C ILE A 61 24.68 -7.55 14.68
N GLY A 62 25.97 -7.70 15.00
CA GLY A 62 27.08 -7.07 14.28
C GLY A 62 27.17 -7.52 12.82
N ALA A 63 26.96 -8.81 12.57
CA ALA A 63 26.92 -9.36 11.22
C ALA A 63 25.68 -8.91 10.44
N LEU A 64 24.57 -8.59 11.11
CA LEU A 64 23.31 -8.13 10.49
C LEU A 64 23.38 -6.67 10.03
N LEU A 65 24.22 -5.84 10.65
CA LEU A 65 24.41 -4.42 10.31
C LEU A 65 24.69 -4.15 8.82
N PRO A 66 25.64 -4.83 8.14
CA PRO A 66 25.86 -4.62 6.71
C PRO A 66 24.67 -5.05 5.85
N PHE A 67 23.95 -6.12 6.21
CA PHE A 67 22.77 -6.58 5.47
C PHE A 67 21.58 -5.63 5.63
N LEU A 68 21.39 -5.05 6.81
CA LEU A 68 20.39 -4.00 7.04
C LEU A 68 20.70 -2.77 6.20
N ARG A 69 21.97 -2.36 6.11
CA ARG A 69 22.40 -1.22 5.30
C ARG A 69 22.17 -1.45 3.82
N VAL A 70 22.55 -2.62 3.30
CA VAL A 70 22.36 -2.98 1.89
C VAL A 70 20.87 -3.17 1.57
N GLY A 71 20.13 -3.86 2.43
CA GLY A 71 18.69 -4.06 2.29
C GLY A 71 17.91 -2.75 2.29
N PHE A 72 18.27 -1.80 3.17
CA PHE A 72 17.67 -0.47 3.20
C PHE A 72 17.96 0.32 1.91
N ASN A 73 19.19 0.25 1.38
CA ASN A 73 19.56 0.96 0.16
C ASN A 73 18.86 0.39 -1.09
N LEU A 74 18.76 -0.94 -1.18
CA LEU A 74 17.99 -1.62 -2.23
C LEU A 74 16.49 -1.36 -2.10
N LEU A 75 15.95 -1.35 -0.88
CA LEU A 75 14.55 -1.02 -0.61
C LEU A 75 14.24 0.40 -1.09
N MET A 76 15.07 1.39 -0.75
CA MET A 76 14.88 2.78 -1.19
C MET A 76 14.97 2.94 -2.72
N GLN A 77 15.74 2.10 -3.42
CA GLN A 77 15.82 2.12 -4.89
C GLN A 77 14.65 1.38 -5.55
N ALA A 78 14.14 0.30 -4.95
CA ALA A 78 13.01 -0.47 -5.45
C ALA A 78 11.65 0.15 -5.11
N LEU A 79 11.55 0.89 -4.01
CA LEU A 79 10.35 1.58 -3.54
C LEU A 79 9.71 2.49 -4.62
N PRO A 80 10.44 3.40 -5.29
CA PRO A 80 9.84 4.27 -6.31
C PRO A 80 9.34 3.49 -7.53
N LEU A 81 9.99 2.39 -7.93
CA LEU A 81 9.53 1.56 -9.04
C LEU A 81 8.24 0.81 -8.68
N TRP A 82 8.15 0.33 -7.44
CA TRP A 82 6.97 -0.39 -6.95
C TRP A 82 5.79 0.55 -6.67
N LEU A 83 6.06 1.77 -6.18
CA LEU A 83 5.08 2.84 -6.05
C LEU A 83 4.61 3.36 -7.42
N LYS A 84 5.49 3.40 -8.43
CA LYS A 84 5.12 3.75 -9.81
C LYS A 84 4.15 2.72 -10.41
N HIS A 85 4.35 1.42 -10.14
CA HIS A 85 3.39 0.37 -10.50
C HIS A 85 2.08 0.41 -9.68
N LYS A 86 2.08 1.06 -8.51
CA LYS A 86 0.87 1.27 -7.68
C LYS A 86 0.16 2.60 -7.98
N GLN A 87 0.80 3.52 -8.70
CA GLN A 87 0.21 4.74 -9.25
C GLN A 87 -0.34 4.56 -10.66
N GLU A 88 0.06 3.50 -11.37
CA GLU A 88 -0.80 2.90 -12.39
C GLU A 88 -1.93 2.16 -11.67
N LYS A 89 -2.89 2.90 -11.11
CA LYS A 89 -4.20 2.30 -10.79
C LYS A 89 -4.73 1.75 -12.10
N PRO A 90 -4.97 0.43 -12.25
CA PRO A 90 -5.99 -0.02 -13.18
C PRO A 90 -7.23 0.78 -12.81
N GLN A 91 -7.83 1.49 -13.77
CA GLN A 91 -9.20 1.95 -13.63
C GLN A 91 -9.98 0.75 -13.10
N GLU A 92 -10.47 0.86 -11.86
CA GLU A 92 -11.45 -0.07 -11.34
C GLU A 92 -12.61 -0.05 -12.33
N GLN A 93 -12.64 -1.05 -13.19
CA GLN A 93 -13.84 -1.53 -13.83
C GLN A 93 -14.71 -2.07 -12.71
N THR A 94 -15.28 -1.19 -11.89
CA THR A 94 -16.63 -1.43 -11.41
C THR A 94 -17.44 -1.57 -12.68
N THR A 95 -17.78 -2.81 -13.02
CA THR A 95 -18.79 -3.14 -14.01
C THR A 95 -19.85 -2.06 -14.01
N PRO A 96 -19.96 -1.27 -15.09
CA PRO A 96 -21.04 -0.32 -15.19
C PRO A 96 -22.34 -1.11 -15.01
N PRO A 97 -23.36 -0.56 -14.32
CA PRO A 97 -24.72 -1.01 -14.59
C PRO A 97 -24.89 -1.01 -16.12
N PRO A 98 -25.63 -1.99 -16.68
CA PRO A 98 -25.70 -2.17 -18.13
C PRO A 98 -26.11 -0.83 -18.75
N SER A 99 -25.29 -0.33 -19.67
CA SER A 99 -25.50 0.88 -20.48
C SER A 99 -25.77 2.19 -19.72
N SER A 100 -24.70 2.91 -19.40
CA SER A 100 -24.64 4.35 -19.69
C SER A 100 -23.62 4.49 -20.81
N GLY A 101 -24.11 4.65 -22.04
CA GLY A 101 -23.45 4.26 -23.29
C GLY A 101 -22.05 4.81 -23.52
N ALA A 102 -21.28 4.12 -24.36
CA ALA A 102 -20.04 4.64 -24.93
C ALA A 102 -20.28 6.08 -25.41
N MET A 103 -19.49 7.02 -24.90
CA MET A 103 -19.64 8.44 -25.21
C MET A 103 -19.68 8.64 -26.72
N ASN A 104 -20.74 9.29 -27.19
CA ASN A 104 -20.94 9.52 -28.61
C ASN A 104 -20.16 10.79 -29.06
N LEU A 105 -19.98 10.96 -30.38
CA LEU A 105 -19.20 12.10 -30.90
C LEU A 105 -19.84 13.46 -30.59
N VAL A 106 -21.17 13.52 -30.53
CA VAL A 106 -21.92 14.75 -30.25
C VAL A 106 -21.70 15.16 -28.80
N GLU A 107 -21.83 14.23 -27.86
CA GLU A 107 -21.57 14.40 -26.43
C GLU A 107 -20.11 14.82 -26.20
N ALA A 108 -19.15 14.21 -26.92
CA ALA A 108 -17.75 14.61 -26.82
C ALA A 108 -17.51 16.07 -27.27
N GLN A 109 -18.18 16.53 -28.34
CA GLN A 109 -18.15 17.92 -28.77
C GLN A 109 -18.79 18.85 -27.74
N GLU A 110 -19.95 18.48 -27.21
CA GLU A 110 -20.68 19.26 -26.20
C GLU A 110 -19.86 19.43 -24.91
N ILE A 111 -19.22 18.35 -24.43
CA ILE A 111 -18.35 18.38 -23.24
C ILE A 111 -17.18 19.35 -23.44
N LEU A 112 -16.60 19.38 -24.63
CA LEU A 112 -15.49 20.30 -24.96
C LEU A 112 -15.96 21.68 -25.41
N GLY A 113 -17.27 21.91 -25.55
CA GLY A 113 -17.83 23.17 -26.05
C GLY A 113 -17.42 23.48 -27.49
N LEU A 114 -17.25 22.45 -28.32
CA LEU A 114 -16.92 22.58 -29.73
C LEU A 114 -18.21 22.47 -30.55
N THR A 115 -18.34 23.32 -31.56
CA THR A 115 -19.48 23.32 -32.47
C THR A 115 -18.96 23.32 -33.90
N GLY A 116 -19.27 22.27 -34.65
CA GLY A 116 -18.84 22.12 -36.03
C GLY A 116 -18.80 20.67 -36.50
N ASP A 117 -18.66 20.48 -37.81
CA ASP A 117 -18.56 19.17 -38.43
C ASP A 117 -17.10 18.72 -38.55
N LEU A 118 -16.76 17.61 -37.87
CA LEU A 118 -15.43 16.98 -37.97
C LEU A 118 -15.10 16.56 -39.41
N ASN A 119 -16.10 16.12 -40.18
CA ASN A 119 -15.87 15.62 -41.53
C ASN A 119 -15.52 16.74 -42.51
N LYS A 120 -16.05 17.94 -42.27
CA LYS A 120 -15.78 19.14 -43.07
C LYS A 120 -14.49 19.85 -42.66
N GLY A 121 -13.85 19.41 -41.58
CA GLY A 121 -12.61 20.03 -41.07
C GLY A 121 -12.84 21.33 -40.29
N GLU A 122 -14.07 21.58 -39.84
CA GLU A 122 -14.41 22.76 -39.02
C GLU A 122 -13.83 22.65 -37.60
N ILE A 123 -13.62 21.43 -37.12
CA ILE A 123 -12.97 21.14 -35.84
C ILE A 123 -11.59 20.56 -36.13
N THR A 124 -10.54 21.24 -35.66
CA THR A 124 -9.16 20.79 -35.80
C THR A 124 -8.65 20.14 -34.51
N GLN A 125 -7.56 19.38 -34.64
CA GLN A 125 -6.90 18.76 -33.49
C GLN A 125 -6.46 19.80 -32.44
N GLU A 126 -5.99 20.96 -32.89
CA GLU A 126 -5.56 22.07 -32.04
C GLU A 126 -6.74 22.62 -31.22
N MET A 127 -7.90 22.83 -31.84
CA MET A 127 -9.11 23.28 -31.14
C MET A 127 -9.53 22.33 -30.02
N VAL A 128 -9.42 21.01 -30.27
CA VAL A 128 -9.72 19.96 -29.27
C VAL A 128 -8.76 20.03 -28.09
N GLN A 129 -7.44 20.16 -28.35
CA GLN A 129 -6.43 20.27 -27.30
C GLN A 129 -6.58 21.55 -26.47
N ASP A 130 -6.94 22.65 -27.11
CA ASP A 130 -7.14 23.95 -26.47
C ASP A 130 -8.40 23.99 -25.60
N ALA A 131 -9.49 23.39 -26.06
CA ALA A 131 -10.70 23.21 -25.26
C ALA A 131 -10.43 22.32 -24.04
N HIS A 132 -9.77 21.18 -24.25
CA HIS A 132 -9.39 20.25 -23.19
C HIS A 132 -8.54 20.92 -22.11
N ARG A 133 -7.48 21.63 -22.51
CA ARG A 133 -6.56 22.32 -21.59
C ARG A 133 -7.29 23.37 -20.75
N ARG A 134 -8.18 24.17 -21.37
CA ARG A 134 -8.99 25.17 -20.67
C ARG A 134 -9.91 24.54 -19.62
N LEU A 135 -10.54 23.40 -19.94
CA LEU A 135 -11.46 22.71 -19.04
C LEU A 135 -10.72 22.01 -17.89
N ILE A 136 -9.63 21.30 -18.17
CA ILE A 136 -8.82 20.65 -17.13
C ILE A 136 -8.19 21.66 -16.17
N GLN A 137 -7.70 22.80 -16.66
CA GLN A 137 -7.17 23.85 -15.78
C GLN A 137 -8.19 24.37 -14.76
N LYS A 138 -9.48 24.37 -15.13
CA LYS A 138 -10.59 24.80 -14.27
C LYS A 138 -11.10 23.69 -13.36
N LEU A 139 -11.12 22.45 -13.83
CA LEU A 139 -11.77 21.30 -13.16
C LEU A 139 -10.77 20.29 -12.61
N HIS A 140 -9.49 20.64 -12.50
CA HIS A 140 -8.45 19.75 -11.99
C HIS A 140 -8.75 19.32 -10.54
N PRO A 141 -8.68 18.02 -10.21
CA PRO A 141 -8.92 17.51 -8.87
C PRO A 141 -8.06 18.19 -7.79
N ASP A 142 -6.77 18.37 -8.08
CA ASP A 142 -5.81 19.02 -7.16
C ASP A 142 -6.13 20.49 -6.83
N ARG A 143 -7.10 21.10 -7.54
CA ARG A 143 -7.58 22.47 -7.30
C ARG A 143 -9.01 22.50 -6.74
N GLY A 144 -9.49 21.37 -6.20
CA GLY A 144 -10.87 21.22 -5.71
C GLY A 144 -11.88 20.86 -6.80
N GLY A 145 -11.41 20.38 -7.96
CA GLY A 145 -12.25 19.90 -9.05
C GLY A 145 -12.80 18.48 -8.82
N ASN A 146 -13.63 18.01 -9.75
CA ASN A 146 -14.25 16.68 -9.67
C ASN A 146 -13.51 15.67 -10.57
N ASP A 147 -12.98 14.60 -9.98
CA ASP A 147 -12.34 13.47 -10.66
C ASP A 147 -13.17 12.92 -11.81
N TYR A 148 -14.48 12.76 -11.60
CA TYR A 148 -15.40 12.24 -12.61
C TYR A 148 -15.49 13.16 -13.83
N LEU A 149 -15.58 14.48 -13.61
CA LEU A 149 -15.65 15.45 -14.72
C LEU A 149 -14.33 15.51 -15.49
N ALA A 150 -13.20 15.49 -14.78
CA ALA A 150 -11.88 15.44 -15.41
C ALA A 150 -11.73 14.19 -16.28
N ALA A 151 -12.18 13.03 -15.80
CA ALA A 151 -12.21 11.79 -16.57
C ALA A 151 -13.11 11.91 -17.81
N LYS A 152 -14.30 12.50 -17.68
CA LYS A 152 -15.23 12.71 -18.80
C LYS A 152 -14.65 13.64 -19.87
N ILE A 153 -13.94 14.69 -19.47
CA ILE A 153 -13.23 15.61 -20.36
C ILE A 153 -12.09 14.91 -21.11
N ASN A 154 -11.34 14.04 -20.43
CA ASN A 154 -10.28 13.25 -21.06
C ASN A 154 -10.85 12.28 -22.11
N GLN A 155 -11.94 11.58 -21.79
CA GLN A 155 -12.63 10.70 -22.73
C GLN A 155 -13.11 11.44 -23.98
N ALA A 156 -13.70 12.63 -23.81
CA ALA A 156 -14.16 13.46 -24.93
C ALA A 156 -13.01 13.86 -25.87
N ARG A 157 -11.87 14.29 -25.30
CA ARG A 157 -10.66 14.60 -26.08
C ARG A 157 -10.21 13.38 -26.87
N ASP A 158 -10.02 12.24 -26.21
CA ASP A 158 -9.44 11.05 -26.84
C ASP A 158 -10.31 10.54 -28.00
N LEU A 159 -11.64 10.59 -27.86
CA LEU A 159 -12.57 10.22 -28.93
C LEU A 159 -12.46 11.14 -30.16
N LEU A 160 -12.43 12.46 -29.96
CA LEU A 160 -12.32 13.41 -31.07
C LEU A 160 -10.94 13.32 -31.76
N ILE A 161 -9.86 13.18 -31.00
CA ILE A 161 -8.51 12.99 -31.55
C ILE A 161 -8.42 11.70 -32.38
N ASN A 162 -8.98 10.60 -31.87
CA ASN A 162 -9.02 9.34 -32.61
C ASN A 162 -9.82 9.46 -33.91
N LYS A 163 -10.92 10.23 -33.94
CA LYS A 163 -11.67 10.47 -35.18
C LYS A 163 -10.95 11.38 -36.16
N LEU A 164 -10.23 12.39 -35.68
CA LEU A 164 -9.46 13.29 -36.54
C LEU A 164 -8.20 12.63 -37.13
N SER A 165 -7.59 11.70 -36.40
CA SER A 165 -6.40 10.94 -36.85
C SER A 165 -6.73 9.74 -37.75
N ALA A 166 -7.96 9.24 -37.71
CA ALA A 166 -8.43 8.18 -38.59
C ALA A 166 -8.84 8.67 -40.00
N LYS A 167 -8.61 9.96 -40.31
CA LYS A 167 -8.90 10.61 -41.59
C LYS A 167 -7.61 10.85 -42.36
#